data_AF-A0A7S0BK05-F1
#
_entry.id   AF-A0A7S0BK05-F1
#
_cell.length_a   1.000
_cell.length_b   1.000
_cell.length_c   1.000
_cell.angle_alpha   90.00
_cell.angle_beta   90.00
_cell.angle_gamma   90.00
#
_symmetry.space_group_name_H-M   'P 1'
#
loop_
_entity.id
_entity.type
_entity.pdbx_description
1 polymer ?
#
loop_
_entity_poly.entity_id
_entity_poly.type
_entity_poly.pdbx_seq_one_letter_code
_entity_poly.pdbx_strand_id
1 'polypeptide(L)'
;AKGKSASVVVRKDTLHSVTHVDDFAKALAIAGMNEEAWGKAWHVPNAPPAKFEDFPKLAGVENGGTSEMPGFLKSVVSLFMPVLREVKEMSYMFDTDFVVESNFAEAFPEFGHPVSLETGLKDTLQWFKDTQV
;
A
#
# COMPACT_ATOMS: atom_id res chain seq x y z
N ALA A 1 -0.56 17.60 10.05
CA ALA A 1 0.71 17.35 10.76
C ALA A 1 1.50 18.66 10.85
N LYS A 2 2.01 19.05 12.03
CA LYS A 2 2.78 20.29 12.25
C LYS A 2 4.22 20.18 11.70
N GLY A 3 4.39 20.07 10.38
CA GLY A 3 5.70 20.15 9.70
C GLY A 3 6.75 19.11 10.13
N LYS A 4 6.34 17.97 10.71
CA LYS A 4 7.25 16.88 11.06
C LYS A 4 7.41 15.96 9.85
N SER A 5 8.65 15.51 9.61
CA SER A 5 8.95 14.48 8.62
C SER A 5 8.13 13.22 8.86
N ALA A 6 7.66 12.60 7.77
CA ALA A 6 7.13 11.24 7.81
C ALA A 6 8.30 10.27 7.97
N SER A 7 8.18 9.31 8.89
CA SER A 7 9.16 8.23 9.03
C SER A 7 8.58 6.95 8.47
N VAL A 8 9.32 6.31 7.56
CA VAL A 8 8.98 4.98 7.02
C VAL A 8 9.92 3.92 7.62
N VAL A 9 9.39 2.72 7.81
CA VAL A 9 10.12 1.54 8.35
C VAL A 9 10.63 0.60 7.25
N VAL A 10 10.35 0.96 6.00
CA VAL A 10 10.69 0.28 4.76
C VAL A 10 11.58 1.18 3.92
N ARG A 11 12.19 0.62 2.88
CA ARG A 11 13.00 1.43 1.96
C ARG A 11 12.12 2.49 1.29
N LYS A 12 12.55 3.75 1.36
CA LYS A 12 11.68 4.86 0.92
C LYS A 12 11.63 5.06 -0.59
N ASP A 13 12.65 4.61 -1.32
CA ASP A 13 12.91 4.93 -2.72
C ASP A 13 12.57 3.82 -3.73
N THR A 14 11.96 2.73 -3.26
CA THR A 14 11.46 1.61 -4.10
C THR A 14 10.03 1.85 -4.57
N LEU A 15 9.75 1.45 -5.81
CA LEU A 15 8.39 1.44 -6.35
C LEU A 15 7.55 0.38 -5.65
N HIS A 16 6.32 0.74 -5.27
CA HIS A 16 5.40 -0.17 -4.62
C HIS A 16 3.99 -0.01 -5.20
N SER A 17 3.40 -1.13 -5.65
CA SER A 17 1.97 -1.22 -5.92
C SER A 17 1.22 -1.38 -4.60
N VAL A 18 0.24 -0.51 -4.35
CA VAL A 18 -0.61 -0.57 -3.15
C VAL A 18 -2.06 -0.75 -3.58
N THR A 19 -2.72 -1.72 -2.96
CA THR A 19 -4.13 -2.03 -3.23
C THR A 19 -5.03 -1.27 -2.25
N HIS A 20 -5.98 -0.51 -2.80
CA HIS A 20 -7.03 0.10 -1.98
C HIS A 20 -7.98 -0.98 -1.46
N VAL A 21 -8.44 -0.86 -0.21
CA VAL A 21 -9.26 -1.90 0.43
C VAL A 21 -10.58 -2.15 -0.30
N ASP A 22 -11.20 -1.10 -0.84
CA ASP A 22 -12.45 -1.25 -1.60
C ASP A 22 -12.24 -1.90 -2.97
N ASP A 23 -11.08 -1.68 -3.60
CA ASP A 23 -10.73 -2.36 -4.84
C ASP A 23 -10.48 -3.85 -4.58
N PHE A 24 -9.82 -4.18 -3.47
CA PHE A 24 -9.66 -5.56 -3.04
C PHE A 24 -11.01 -6.23 -2.80
N ALA A 25 -11.91 -5.58 -2.06
CA ALA A 25 -13.25 -6.08 -1.79
C ALA A 25 -14.06 -6.28 -3.09
N LYS A 26 -13.98 -5.31 -4.02
CA LYS A 26 -14.66 -5.39 -5.32
C LYS A 26 -14.14 -6.55 -6.16
N ALA A 27 -12.81 -6.68 -6.30
CA ALA A 27 -12.20 -7.78 -7.05
C ALA A 27 -12.53 -9.14 -6.42
N LEU A 28 -12.51 -9.24 -5.09
CA LEU A 28 -12.88 -10.46 -4.37
C LEU A 28 -14.34 -10.85 -4.60
N ALA A 29 -15.27 -9.88 -4.56
CA ALA A 29 -16.68 -10.13 -4.83
C ALA A 29 -16.91 -10.60 -6.28
N ILE A 30 -16.29 -9.92 -7.26
CA ILE A 30 -16.36 -10.31 -8.68
C ILE A 30 -15.80 -11.72 -8.88
N ALA A 31 -14.61 -12.02 -8.35
CA ALA A 31 -14.01 -13.35 -8.49
C ALA A 31 -14.84 -14.45 -7.81
N GLY A 32 -15.48 -14.13 -6.67
CA GLY A 32 -16.33 -15.08 -5.96
C GLY A 32 -17.63 -15.39 -6.69
N MET A 33 -18.19 -14.42 -7.42
CA MET A 33 -19.49 -14.55 -8.11
C MET A 33 -19.37 -15.07 -9.55
N ASN A 34 -18.16 -15.14 -10.11
CA ASN A 34 -17.92 -15.58 -11.48
C ASN A 34 -17.13 -16.90 -11.50
N GLU A 35 -17.77 -17.99 -11.94
CA GLU A 35 -17.14 -19.32 -12.01
C GLU A 35 -15.89 -19.34 -12.91
N GLU A 36 -15.81 -18.47 -13.92
CA GLU A 36 -14.65 -18.34 -14.81
C GLU A 36 -13.36 -17.88 -14.10
N ALA A 37 -13.51 -17.25 -12.92
CA ALA A 37 -12.41 -16.83 -12.07
C ALA A 37 -11.83 -18.00 -11.24
N TRP A 38 -12.58 -19.08 -11.05
CA TRP A 38 -12.21 -20.14 -10.12
C TRP A 38 -11.02 -20.95 -10.60
N GLY A 39 -10.22 -21.44 -9.65
CA GLY A 39 -9.03 -22.23 -9.94
C GLY A 39 -7.85 -21.44 -10.54
N LYS A 40 -7.95 -20.10 -10.61
CA LYS A 40 -6.90 -19.20 -11.11
C LYS A 40 -6.43 -18.27 -10.00
N ALA A 41 -5.15 -17.90 -10.06
CA ALA A 41 -4.61 -16.81 -9.26
C ALA A 41 -4.89 -15.48 -9.98
N TRP A 42 -5.37 -14.50 -9.22
CA TRP A 42 -5.68 -13.16 -9.71
C TRP A 42 -4.98 -12.11 -8.85
N HIS A 43 -4.37 -11.13 -9.49
CA HIS A 43 -3.92 -9.93 -8.81
C HIS A 43 -4.98 -8.85 -8.93
N VAL A 44 -5.25 -8.14 -7.84
CA VAL A 44 -6.15 -6.99 -7.87
C VAL A 44 -5.48 -5.87 -8.69
N PRO A 45 -6.22 -5.20 -9.60
CA PRO A 45 -5.70 -4.03 -10.29
C PRO A 45 -5.31 -2.94 -9.29
N ASN A 46 -4.15 -2.31 -9.50
CA ASN A 46 -3.66 -1.23 -8.64
C ASN A 46 -3.50 0.07 -9.44
N ALA A 47 -3.53 1.20 -8.74
CA ALA A 47 -3.03 2.46 -9.30
C ALA A 47 -1.56 2.31 -9.74
N PRO A 48 -1.04 3.20 -10.62
CA PRO A 48 0.37 3.20 -10.98
C PRO A 48 1.26 3.15 -9.73
N PRO A 49 2.31 2.31 -9.71
CA PRO A 49 3.18 2.17 -8.55
C PRO A 49 3.88 3.49 -8.24
N ALA A 50 4.09 3.75 -6.95
CA ALA A 50 4.76 4.95 -6.46
C ALA A 50 5.76 4.61 -5.37
N LYS A 51 6.70 5.52 -5.09
CA LYS A 51 7.65 5.35 -4.00
C LYS A 51 7.03 5.77 -2.69
N PHE A 52 7.38 5.10 -1.59
CA PHE A 52 6.92 5.48 -0.25
C PHE A 52 7.29 6.92 0.11
N GLU A 53 8.40 7.44 -0.40
CA GLU A 53 8.79 8.82 -0.18
C GLU A 53 7.84 9.86 -0.79
N ASP A 54 7.06 9.48 -1.81
CA ASP A 54 6.11 10.37 -2.49
C ASP A 54 4.74 10.42 -1.80
N PHE A 55 4.44 9.46 -0.93
CA PHE A 55 3.11 9.32 -0.31
C PHE A 55 2.69 10.57 0.49
N PRO A 56 3.57 11.19 1.31
CA PRO A 56 3.20 12.41 2.01
C PRO A 56 2.77 13.54 1.07
N LYS A 57 3.48 13.71 -0.05
CA LYS A 57 3.14 14.72 -1.06
C LYS A 57 1.79 14.41 -1.72
N LEU A 58 1.56 13.16 -2.11
CA LEU A 58 0.29 12.71 -2.67
C LEU A 58 -0.88 12.84 -1.67
N ALA A 59 -0.59 12.74 -0.38
CA ALA A 59 -1.53 12.97 0.70
C ALA A 59 -1.75 14.46 1.06
N GLY A 60 -1.13 15.40 0.35
CA GLY A 60 -1.25 16.84 0.60
C GLY A 60 -0.41 17.37 1.76
N VAL A 61 0.66 16.65 2.15
CA VAL A 61 1.63 17.12 3.16
C VAL A 61 2.76 17.87 2.46
N GLU A 62 2.75 19.20 2.56
CA GLU A 62 3.70 20.05 1.83
C GLU A 62 5.06 20.21 2.52
N ASN A 63 5.16 19.99 3.84
CA ASN A 63 6.28 20.47 4.67
C ASN A 63 7.00 19.39 5.48
N GLY A 64 7.25 18.22 4.90
CA GLY A 64 8.03 17.17 5.56
C GLY A 64 8.62 16.21 4.56
N GLY A 65 9.96 16.11 4.52
CA GLY A 65 10.62 15.02 3.80
C GLY A 65 10.31 13.66 4.44
N THR A 66 10.53 12.59 3.69
CA THR A 66 10.38 11.22 4.18
C THR A 66 11.74 10.70 4.66
N SER A 67 11.84 10.33 5.94
CA SER A 67 13.02 9.69 6.52
C SER A 67 12.84 8.18 6.60
N GLU A 68 13.91 7.43 6.38
CA GLU A 68 13.92 5.97 6.55
C GLU A 68 14.54 5.58 7.89
N MET A 69 13.94 4.60 8.56
CA MET A 69 14.51 4.02 9.78
C MET A 69 15.79 3.24 9.47
N PRO A 70 16.95 3.54 10.11
CA PRO A 70 18.16 2.78 9.90
C PRO A 70 17.99 1.28 10.21
N GLY A 71 18.56 0.40 9.38
CA GLY A 71 18.37 -1.06 9.49
C GLY A 71 18.79 -1.67 10.83
N PHE A 72 19.84 -1.14 11.47
CA PHE A 72 20.25 -1.58 12.81
C PHE A 72 19.18 -1.24 13.86
N LEU A 73 18.59 -0.04 13.75
CA LEU A 73 17.55 0.41 14.67
C LEU A 73 16.28 -0.42 14.48
N LYS A 74 15.88 -0.67 13.22
CA LYS A 74 14.77 -1.59 12.91
C LYS A 74 14.98 -2.98 13.53
N SER A 75 16.20 -3.52 13.47
CA SER A 75 16.50 -4.82 14.08
C SER A 75 16.36 -4.81 15.60
N VAL A 76 16.84 -3.76 16.28
CA VAL A 76 16.70 -3.64 17.74
C VAL A 76 15.24 -3.46 18.15
N VAL A 77 14.50 -2.56 17.49
CA VAL A 77 13.10 -2.28 17.84
C VAL A 77 12.19 -3.49 17.54
N SER A 78 12.49 -4.29 16.51
CA SER A 78 11.74 -5.52 16.18
C SER A 78 11.76 -6.59 17.27
N LEU A 79 12.73 -6.53 18.20
CA LEU A 79 12.75 -7.43 19.36
C LEU A 79 11.62 -7.12 20.35
N PHE A 80 11.20 -5.85 20.43
CA PHE A 80 10.22 -5.37 21.40
C PHE A 80 8.85 -5.07 20.80
N MET A 81 8.77 -4.84 19.48
CA MET A 81 7.53 -4.52 18.76
C MET A 81 7.18 -5.65 17.77
N PRO A 82 6.17 -6.49 18.06
CA PRO A 82 5.76 -7.60 17.19
C PRO A 82 5.47 -7.16 15.74
N VAL A 83 4.79 -6.03 15.57
CA VAL A 83 4.49 -5.45 14.24
C VAL A 83 5.76 -5.21 13.42
N LEU A 84 6.83 -4.70 14.03
CA LEU A 84 8.09 -4.48 13.29
C LEU A 84 8.86 -5.77 13.02
N ARG A 85 8.62 -6.82 13.78
CA ARG A 85 9.17 -8.16 13.52
C ARG A 85 8.54 -8.75 12.25
N GLU A 86 7.22 -8.65 12.11
CA GLU A 86 6.50 -9.09 10.90
C GLU A 86 6.95 -8.29 9.67
N VAL A 87 7.07 -6.96 9.79
CA VAL A 87 7.60 -6.11 8.71
C VAL A 87 9.04 -6.50 8.32
N LYS A 88 9.84 -6.99 9.28
CA LYS A 88 11.20 -7.50 8.98
C LYS A 88 11.14 -8.83 8.23
N GLU A 89 10.23 -9.74 8.57
CA GLU A 89 10.03 -10.99 7.83
C GLU A 89 9.54 -10.73 6.39
N MET A 90 8.75 -9.68 6.20
CA MET A 90 8.25 -9.22 4.90
C MET A 90 9.24 -8.32 4.14
N SER A 91 10.49 -8.13 4.59
CA SER A 91 11.39 -7.12 4.03
C SER A 91 11.67 -7.34 2.54
N TYR A 92 11.61 -8.57 2.05
CA TYR A 92 11.78 -8.89 0.63
C TYR A 92 10.77 -8.18 -0.30
N MET A 93 9.60 -7.78 0.20
CA MET A 93 8.63 -6.99 -0.58
C MET A 93 8.91 -5.48 -0.55
N PHE A 94 9.82 -5.04 0.30
CA PHE A 94 10.06 -3.63 0.60
C PHE A 94 11.51 -3.20 0.36
N ASP A 95 12.44 -4.15 0.18
CA ASP A 95 13.86 -3.87 -0.06
C ASP A 95 14.17 -3.70 -1.55
N THR A 96 13.22 -4.03 -2.43
CA THR A 96 13.28 -3.87 -3.90
C THR A 96 11.95 -3.34 -4.43
N ASP A 97 11.92 -2.97 -5.71
CA ASP A 97 10.66 -2.64 -6.38
C ASP A 97 9.69 -3.82 -6.29
N PHE A 98 8.45 -3.53 -5.90
CA PHE A 98 7.35 -4.48 -5.79
C PHE A 98 6.19 -3.95 -6.64
N VAL A 99 6.24 -4.30 -7.92
CA VAL A 99 5.26 -3.88 -8.92
C VAL A 99 4.38 -5.08 -9.26
N VAL A 100 3.07 -4.91 -9.13
CA VAL A 100 2.09 -5.96 -9.39
C VAL A 100 1.35 -5.63 -10.69
N GLU A 101 1.56 -6.48 -11.69
CA GLU A 101 0.76 -6.47 -12.91
C GLU A 101 -0.52 -7.29 -12.71
N SER A 102 -1.63 -6.79 -13.28
CA SER A 102 -2.93 -7.42 -13.20
C SER A 102 -3.61 -7.40 -14.56
N ASN A 103 -4.10 -8.57 -14.97
CA ASN A 103 -5.01 -8.77 -16.11
C ASN A 103 -6.47 -8.92 -15.64
N PHE A 104 -6.77 -8.65 -14.38
CA PHE A 104 -8.09 -8.91 -13.80
C PHE A 104 -9.17 -8.03 -14.44
N ALA A 105 -8.89 -6.74 -14.65
CA ALA A 105 -9.86 -5.84 -15.30
C ALA A 105 -10.09 -6.16 -16.79
N GLU A 106 -9.15 -6.85 -17.44
CA GLU A 106 -9.33 -7.36 -18.81
C GLU A 106 -10.27 -8.56 -18.82
N ALA A 107 -10.12 -9.46 -17.84
CA ALA A 107 -10.98 -10.62 -17.68
C ALA A 107 -12.39 -10.27 -17.14
N PHE A 108 -12.49 -9.24 -16.30
CA PHE A 108 -13.73 -8.79 -15.65
C PHE A 108 -13.91 -7.27 -15.81
N PRO A 109 -14.39 -6.81 -16.98
CA PRO A 109 -14.53 -5.38 -17.27
C PRO A 109 -15.43 -4.60 -16.30
N GLU A 110 -16.36 -5.28 -15.61
CA GLU A 110 -17.20 -4.70 -14.56
C GLU A 110 -16.41 -4.20 -13.34
N PHE A 111 -15.16 -4.64 -13.18
CA PHE A 111 -14.24 -4.06 -12.20
C PHE A 111 -13.97 -2.57 -12.49
N GLY A 112 -13.86 -2.17 -13.75
CA GLY A 112 -13.53 -0.79 -14.13
C GLY A 112 -12.07 -0.43 -13.83
N HIS A 113 -11.85 0.73 -13.20
CA HIS A 113 -10.51 1.24 -12.89
C HIS A 113 -10.25 1.25 -11.38
N PRO A 114 -9.01 0.97 -10.94
CA PRO A 114 -8.65 1.05 -9.54
C PRO A 114 -8.71 2.49 -9.04
N VAL A 115 -8.97 2.64 -7.74
CA VAL A 115 -8.92 3.91 -7.03
C VAL A 115 -7.52 4.50 -7.16
N SER A 116 -7.44 5.80 -7.48
CA SER A 116 -6.16 6.50 -7.58
C SER A 116 -5.45 6.53 -6.22
N LEU A 117 -4.12 6.51 -6.22
CA LEU A 117 -3.35 6.57 -4.98
C LEU A 117 -3.64 7.84 -4.16
N GLU A 118 -3.86 8.98 -4.82
CA GLU A 118 -4.25 10.22 -4.15
C GLU A 118 -5.60 10.09 -3.42
N THR A 119 -6.61 9.52 -4.10
CA THR A 119 -7.93 9.26 -3.50
C THR A 119 -7.80 8.29 -2.34
N GLY A 120 -7.13 7.15 -2.54
CA GLY A 120 -6.99 6.14 -1.48
C GLY A 120 -6.25 6.65 -0.25
N LEU A 121 -5.22 7.49 -0.43
CA LEU A 121 -4.53 8.17 0.69
C LEU A 121 -5.47 9.13 1.43
N LYS A 122 -6.28 9.92 0.71
CA LYS A 122 -7.26 10.82 1.32
C LYS A 122 -8.31 10.04 2.13
N ASP A 123 -8.86 8.99 1.55
CA ASP A 123 -9.89 8.14 2.17
C ASP A 123 -9.33 7.46 3.43
N THR A 124 -8.11 6.89 3.33
CA THR A 124 -7.43 6.27 4.47
C THR A 124 -7.15 7.27 5.60
N LEU A 125 -6.67 8.48 5.26
CA LEU A 125 -6.42 9.51 6.27
C LEU A 125 -7.70 10.03 6.90
N GLN A 126 -8.79 10.11 6.15
CA GLN A 126 -10.09 10.50 6.68
C GLN A 126 -10.61 9.43 7.63
N TRP A 127 -10.63 8.16 7.21
CA TRP A 127 -10.97 7.02 8.06
C TRP A 127 -10.16 6.99 9.35
N PHE A 128 -8.84 7.22 9.27
CA PHE A 128 -7.98 7.25 10.45
C PHE A 128 -8.35 8.36 11.44
N LYS A 129 -8.67 9.57 10.95
CA LYS A 129 -9.14 10.67 11.81
C LYS A 129 -10.47 10.33 12.49
N ASP A 130 -11.36 9.67 11.76
CA ASP A 130 -12.70 9.34 12.25
C ASP A 130 -12.70 8.17 13.23
N THR A 131 -11.70 7.29 13.14
CA THR A 131 -11.61 6.04 13.93
C THR A 131 -10.67 6.15 15.14
N GLN A 132 -9.84 7.20 15.23
CA GLN A 132 -9.08 7.47 16.45
C GLN A 132 -10.01 7.95 17.58
N VAL A 133 -10.43 7.00 18.43
CA VAL A 133 -10.96 7.21 19.78
C VAL A 133 -9.81 7.15 20.80
#